data_AF-A0A6I7WSI9-F1
#
_entry.id   AF-A0A6I7WSI9-F1
#
_cell.length_a   1.000
_cell.length_b   1.000
_cell.length_c   1.000
_cell.angle_alpha   90.00
_cell.angle_beta   90.00
_cell.angle_gamma   90.00
#
_symmetry.space_group_name_H-M   'P 1'
#
loop_
_entity.id
_entity.type
_entity.pdbx_description
1 polymer ?
#
loop_
_entity_poly.entity_id
_entity_poly.type
_entity_poly.pdbx_seq_one_letter_code
_entity_poly.pdbx_strand_id
1 'polypeptide(L)'
;MGNFSLSADVHQMLKNKSCHNKSWSIKLDYHFGGFAKVSPVLLDFIGNFEQRHSIKLDPIYTGKMLYGIYALIKQGFFKPGQKIIAVHTGGLQGNRGFSALK
;
A
#
# COMPACT_ATOMS: atom_id res chain seq x y z
N MET A 1 -15.85 13.85 -18.21
CA MET A 1 -14.70 13.00 -17.85
C MET A 1 -15.21 11.58 -17.76
N GLY A 2 -14.61 10.62 -18.49
CA GLY A 2 -15.12 9.25 -18.54
C GLY A 2 -15.17 8.60 -17.16
N ASN A 3 -16.15 7.73 -16.93
CA ASN A 3 -16.25 6.91 -15.71
C ASN A 3 -15.09 5.89 -15.71
N PHE A 4 -13.90 6.31 -15.32
CA PHE A 4 -12.76 5.42 -15.14
C PHE A 4 -12.90 4.68 -13.81
N SER A 5 -12.92 3.35 -13.87
CA SER A 5 -12.91 2.49 -12.69
C SER A 5 -11.69 1.58 -12.76
N LEU A 6 -10.69 1.87 -11.93
CA LEU A 6 -9.48 1.05 -11.82
C LEU A 6 -9.82 -0.44 -11.59
N SER A 7 -10.82 -0.71 -10.76
CA SER A 7 -11.30 -2.06 -10.52
C SER A 7 -11.81 -2.70 -11.82
N ALA A 8 -12.64 -2.00 -12.61
CA ALA A 8 -13.15 -2.54 -13.87
C ALA A 8 -12.01 -2.83 -14.86
N ASP A 9 -11.02 -1.94 -14.95
CA ASP A 9 -9.87 -2.11 -15.83
C ASP A 9 -9.03 -3.34 -15.43
N VAL A 10 -8.76 -3.51 -14.14
CA VAL A 10 -8.03 -4.68 -13.63
C VAL A 10 -8.82 -5.98 -13.87
N HIS A 11 -10.15 -5.98 -13.66
CA HIS A 11 -10.99 -7.14 -13.99
C HIS A 11 -10.91 -7.48 -15.49
N GLN A 12 -10.97 -6.48 -16.36
CA GLN A 12 -10.88 -6.67 -17.80
C GLN A 12 -9.51 -7.22 -18.22
N MET A 13 -8.42 -6.73 -17.63
CA MET A 13 -7.06 -7.22 -17.88
C MET A 13 -6.85 -8.67 -17.42
N LEU A 14 -7.50 -9.07 -16.33
CA LEU A 14 -7.35 -10.40 -15.77
C LEU A 14 -8.24 -11.44 -16.45
N LYS A 15 -9.30 -11.04 -17.18
CA LYS A 15 -10.32 -11.93 -17.77
C LYS A 15 -9.79 -13.18 -18.49
N ASN A 16 -8.68 -13.06 -19.22
CA ASN A 16 -8.09 -14.16 -20.00
C ASN A 16 -6.89 -14.82 -19.30
N LYS A 17 -6.68 -14.56 -18.02
CA LYS A 17 -5.59 -15.14 -17.22
C LYS A 17 -6.16 -16.22 -16.32
N SER A 18 -5.37 -17.27 -16.06
CA SER A 18 -5.77 -18.36 -15.16
C SER A 18 -6.10 -17.91 -13.73
N CYS A 19 -5.67 -16.70 -13.35
CA CYS A 19 -5.94 -16.10 -12.04
C CYS A 19 -7.23 -15.27 -11.96
N HIS A 20 -8.03 -15.15 -13.02
CA HIS A 20 -9.25 -14.30 -13.05
C HIS A 20 -10.27 -14.62 -11.95
N ASN A 21 -10.35 -15.88 -11.52
CA ASN A 21 -11.26 -16.34 -10.47
C ASN A 21 -10.67 -16.31 -9.04
N LYS A 22 -9.48 -15.76 -8.84
CA LYS A 22 -8.93 -15.60 -7.48
C LYS A 22 -9.59 -14.42 -6.78
N SER A 23 -9.85 -14.57 -5.48
CA SER A 23 -10.37 -13.50 -4.62
C SER A 23 -9.31 -12.43 -4.37
N TRP A 24 -9.16 -11.49 -5.31
CA TRP A 24 -8.38 -10.27 -5.12
C TRP A 24 -9.30 -9.09 -4.82
N SER A 25 -8.76 -8.07 -4.15
CA SER A 25 -9.47 -6.81 -3.93
C SER A 25 -8.45 -5.67 -3.98
N ILE A 26 -8.89 -4.49 -4.43
CA ILE A 26 -8.08 -3.26 -4.42
C ILE A 26 -8.56 -2.42 -3.25
N LYS A 27 -7.62 -1.97 -2.41
CA LYS A 27 -7.90 -1.09 -1.28
C LYS A 27 -7.53 0.34 -1.67
N LEU A 28 -8.54 1.19 -1.86
CA LEU A 28 -8.35 2.56 -2.36
C LEU A 28 -8.13 3.57 -1.21
N ASP A 29 -8.47 3.23 0.03
CA ASP A 29 -8.52 4.19 1.15
C ASP A 29 -7.15 4.64 1.68
N TYR A 30 -6.05 4.10 1.15
CA TYR A 30 -4.68 4.30 1.65
C TYR A 30 -3.78 5.05 0.66
N HIS A 31 -4.35 5.83 -0.27
CA HIS A 31 -3.59 6.57 -1.26
C HIS A 31 -3.04 7.92 -0.75
N PHE A 32 -3.47 8.41 0.42
CA PHE A 32 -3.02 9.67 1.04
C PHE A 32 -3.08 10.88 0.11
N GLY A 33 -4.24 11.12 -0.51
CA GLY A 33 -4.43 12.23 -1.44
C GLY A 33 -3.88 11.99 -2.86
N GLY A 34 -3.28 10.83 -3.16
CA GLY A 34 -3.00 10.39 -4.52
C GLY A 34 -1.53 10.06 -4.79
N PHE A 35 -1.17 10.01 -6.08
CA PHE A 35 0.18 9.66 -6.52
C PHE A 35 1.23 10.64 -5.99
N ALA A 36 2.34 10.11 -5.46
CA ALA A 36 3.47 10.84 -4.85
C ALA A 36 3.12 11.82 -3.72
N LYS A 37 1.85 11.91 -3.30
CA LYS A 37 1.43 12.69 -2.13
C LYS A 37 1.82 11.97 -0.85
N VAL A 38 2.33 12.75 0.10
CA VAL A 38 2.73 12.31 1.43
C VAL A 38 1.97 13.13 2.46
N SER A 39 1.78 12.56 3.65
CA SER A 39 1.14 13.22 4.78
C SER A 39 1.97 12.98 6.04
N PRO A 40 1.89 13.85 7.06
CA PRO A 40 2.58 13.64 8.34
C PRO A 40 2.27 12.26 8.95
N VAL A 41 1.00 11.85 8.93
CA VAL A 41 0.55 10.54 9.44
C VAL A 41 1.27 9.37 8.75
N LEU A 42 1.49 9.45 7.44
CA LEU A 42 2.21 8.42 6.70
C LEU A 42 3.70 8.41 7.06
N LEU A 43 4.32 9.59 7.20
CA LEU A 43 5.73 9.72 7.54
C LEU A 43 6.00 9.21 8.96
N ASP A 44 5.15 9.55 9.91
CA ASP A 44 5.21 9.06 11.30
C ASP A 44 5.07 7.54 11.35
N PHE A 45 4.14 6.96 10.58
CA PHE A 45 4.01 5.52 10.47
C PHE A 45 5.29 4.88 9.93
N ILE A 46 5.85 5.43 8.84
CA ILE A 46 7.08 4.92 8.23
C ILE A 46 8.23 4.99 9.24
N GLY A 47 8.43 6.11 9.94
CA GLY A 47 9.49 6.26 10.94
C GLY A 47 9.38 5.24 12.07
N ASN A 48 8.18 5.07 12.62
CA ASN A 48 7.91 4.07 13.67
C ASN A 48 8.12 2.63 13.17
N PHE A 49 7.70 2.33 11.94
CA PHE A 49 7.89 1.02 11.33
C PHE A 49 9.37 0.73 11.11
N GLU A 50 10.12 1.69 10.55
CA GLU A 50 11.55 1.58 10.30
C GLU A 50 12.32 1.37 11.61
N GLN A 51 11.98 2.13 12.67
CA GLN A 51 12.60 1.98 13.99
C GLN A 51 12.33 0.60 14.61
N ARG A 52 11.12 0.08 14.47
CA ARG A 52 10.71 -1.19 15.09
C ARG A 52 11.26 -2.42 14.37
N HIS A 53 11.33 -2.37 13.04
CA HIS A 53 11.59 -3.54 12.21
C HIS A 53 12.94 -3.50 11.49
N SER A 54 13.63 -2.36 11.49
CA SER A 54 14.88 -2.15 10.73
C SER A 54 14.72 -2.39 9.23
N ILE A 55 13.52 -2.20 8.69
CA ILE A 55 13.19 -2.34 7.26
C ILE A 55 12.82 -0.96 6.72
N LYS A 56 13.60 -0.44 5.77
CA LYS A 56 13.35 0.85 5.11
C LYS A 56 12.16 0.79 4.17
N LEU A 57 11.34 1.84 4.16
CA LEU A 57 10.20 1.99 3.27
C LEU A 57 10.33 3.24 2.40
N ASP A 58 9.59 3.25 1.30
CA ASP A 58 9.36 4.43 0.47
C ASP A 58 7.95 5.01 0.71
N PRO A 59 7.76 6.34 0.71
CA PRO A 59 6.47 6.94 1.00
C PRO A 59 5.50 6.93 -0.18
N ILE A 60 5.92 6.53 -1.38
CA ILE A 60 5.08 6.50 -2.57
C ILE A 60 4.28 5.19 -2.62
N TYR A 61 4.91 4.05 -2.30
CA TYR A 61 4.33 2.72 -2.46
C TYR A 61 4.37 1.88 -1.19
N THR A 62 5.56 1.43 -0.75
CA THR A 62 5.70 0.40 0.29
C THR A 62 5.22 0.90 1.66
N GLY A 63 5.43 2.18 1.97
CA GLY A 63 4.88 2.86 3.14
C GLY A 63 3.35 2.86 3.15
N LYS A 64 2.72 3.18 2.02
CA LYS A 64 1.25 3.21 1.90
C LYS A 64 0.66 1.80 2.00
N MET A 65 1.30 0.83 1.36
CA MET A 65 0.90 -0.57 1.40
C MET A 65 0.93 -1.11 2.84
N LEU A 66 2.05 -0.92 3.56
CA LEU A 66 2.16 -1.39 4.94
C LEU A 66 1.25 -0.63 5.89
N TYR A 67 1.07 0.68 5.71
CA TYR A 67 0.08 1.45 6.46
C TYR A 67 -1.31 0.83 6.29
N GLY A 68 -1.71 0.52 5.05
CA GLY A 68 -3.00 -0.09 4.75
C GLY A 68 -3.17 -1.45 5.40
N ILE A 69 -2.15 -2.31 5.39
CA ILE A 69 -2.19 -3.60 6.09
C ILE A 69 -2.40 -3.41 7.59
N TYR A 70 -1.63 -2.53 8.24
CA TYR A 70 -1.76 -2.27 9.67
C TYR A 70 -3.12 -1.65 10.04
N ALA A 71 -3.64 -0.75 9.20
CA ALA A 71 -4.98 -0.19 9.37
C ALA A 71 -6.06 -1.27 9.29
N LEU A 72 -5.99 -2.18 8.31
CA LEU A 72 -6.91 -3.30 8.17
C LEU A 72 -6.84 -4.27 9.35
N ILE A 73 -5.64 -4.54 9.88
CA ILE A 73 -5.46 -5.33 11.11
C ILE A 73 -6.19 -4.65 12.28
N LYS A 74 -5.97 -3.34 12.47
CA LYS A 74 -6.61 -2.56 13.54
C LYS A 74 -8.14 -2.53 13.42
N GLN A 75 -8.67 -2.56 12.21
CA GLN A 75 -10.11 -2.63 11.93
C GLN A 75 -10.70 -4.04 12.09
N GLY A 76 -9.90 -5.06 12.42
CA GLY A 76 -10.38 -6.44 12.55
C GLY A 76 -10.72 -7.10 11.22
N PHE A 77 -10.21 -6.58 10.10
CA PHE A 77 -10.47 -7.14 8.76
C PHE A 77 -9.91 -8.57 8.61
N PHE A 78 -8.75 -8.82 9.22
CA PHE A 78 -8.13 -10.14 9.26
C PHE A 78 -8.48 -10.86 10.55
N LYS A 79 -8.78 -12.16 10.45
CA LYS A 79 -9.08 -12.99 11.62
C LYS A 79 -7.81 -13.16 12.48
N PRO A 80 -7.92 -13.24 13.83
CA PRO A 80 -6.79 -13.55 14.69
C PRO A 80 -6.06 -14.83 14.24
N GLY A 81 -4.72 -14.79 14.27
CA GLY A 81 -3.87 -15.92 13.85
C GLY A 81 -3.66 -16.08 12.34
N GLN A 82 -4.28 -15.25 11.50
CA GLN A 82 -4.00 -15.25 10.06
C GLN A 82 -2.55 -14.80 9.77
N LYS A 83 -1.89 -15.53 8.86
CA LYS A 83 -0.56 -15.16 8.35
C LYS A 83 -0.73 -14.26 7.13
N ILE A 84 -0.07 -13.10 7.16
CA ILE A 84 -0.09 -12.12 6.08
C ILE A 84 1.31 -12.09 5.45
N ILE A 85 1.37 -12.19 4.13
CA ILE A 85 2.60 -12.00 3.35
C ILE A 85 2.50 -10.65 2.64
N ALA A 86 3.40 -9.73 2.98
CA ALA A 86 3.53 -8.44 2.30
C ALA A 86 4.72 -8.50 1.34
N VAL A 87 4.51 -8.08 0.09
CA VAL A 87 5.58 -8.02 -0.91
C VAL A 87 6.21 -6.62 -0.87
N HIS A 88 7.44 -6.53 -0.38
CA HIS A 88 8.19 -5.28 -0.36
C HIS A 88 8.84 -5.02 -1.72
N THR A 89 8.19 -4.19 -2.55
CA THR A 89 8.55 -3.98 -3.97
C THR A 89 9.79 -3.10 -4.20
N GLY A 90 10.46 -2.63 -3.15
CA GLY A 90 11.64 -1.74 -3.26
C GLY A 90 11.23 -0.27 -3.30
N GLY A 91 11.77 0.52 -4.22
CA GLY A 91 11.41 1.93 -4.40
C GLY A 91 12.20 2.94 -3.54
N LEU A 92 13.18 2.46 -2.76
CA LEU A 92 13.96 3.30 -1.83
C LEU A 92 14.71 4.46 -2.50
N GLN A 93 15.00 4.37 -3.79
CA GLN A 93 15.56 5.47 -4.57
C GLN A 93 14.65 6.72 -4.55
N GLY A 94 13.34 6.54 -4.39
CA GLY A 94 12.35 7.62 -4.27
C GLY A 94 12.52 8.46 -3.00
N ASN A 95 13.17 7.91 -1.96
CA ASN A 95 13.39 8.64 -0.70
C ASN A 95 14.25 9.88 -0.86
N ARG A 96 15.09 9.96 -1.92
CA ARG A 96 15.92 11.14 -2.19
C ARG A 96 15.09 12.43 -2.36
N GLY A 97 13.85 12.31 -2.84
CA GLY A 97 12.93 13.44 -2.99
C GLY A 97 12.25 13.89 -1.69
N PHE A 98 12.41 13.12 -0.60
CA PHE A 98 11.71 13.35 0.67
C PHE A 98 12.68 13.51 1.86
N SER A 99 13.99 13.60 1.61
CA SER A 99 15.00 13.68 2.68
C SER A 99 14.82 14.86 3.62
N ALA A 100 14.25 15.98 3.16
CA ALA A 100 13.99 17.16 4.00
C ALA A 100 12.71 17.04 4.85
N LEU A 101 11.93 15.96 4.68
CA LEU A 101 10.68 15.70 5.38
C LEU A 101 10.80 14.52 6.37
N LYS A 102 11.95 13.85 6.40
CA LYS A 102 12.27 12.75 7.32
C LYS A 102 13.15 13.23 8.46
#